data_AF-A0A7C9IKD3-F1
#
_entry.id   AF-A0A7C9IKD3-F1
#
_cell.length_a   1.000
_cell.length_b   1.000
_cell.length_c   1.000
_cell.angle_alpha   90.00
_cell.angle_beta   90.00
_cell.angle_gamma   90.00
#
_symmetry.space_group_name_H-M   'P 1'
#
loop_
_entity.id
_entity.type
_entity.pdbx_description
1 polymer ?
#
loop_
_entity_poly.entity_id
_entity_poly.type
_entity_poly.pdbx_seq_one_letter_code
_entity_poly.pdbx_strand_id
1 'polypeptide(L)'
;MTSGSDFADDLKNEVLCEMADNFFSRRCRLDERLENFEALLGRVRKRAGPALEHIFALRHLLLDSPKADAFLAGLGLDPTRLTADAGSIRTFTRPLALTAAGRYRKVVARAYAAMRQEIAQYNEGGYAPDPRQPGRMMPIPGYDHLHGVADTINAEIEAVNASQCPSELIRFNKSLNPDRLEQEYTCGSVSDTSRLNNDLAFVPLDPTTFDVPRLPTPPPLDDVAEALNALADAVRQDNPQAADAAYG
;
A
#
# COMPACT_ATOMS: atom_id res chain seq x y z
N MET A 1 -41.78 32.78 33.21
CA MET A 1 -42.39 31.45 33.21
C MET A 1 -41.93 30.80 31.92
N THR A 2 -40.84 30.05 31.96
CA THR A 2 -40.43 29.18 30.86
C THR A 2 -41.45 28.05 30.82
N SER A 3 -42.22 28.01 29.76
CA SER A 3 -43.28 27.01 29.59
C SER A 3 -42.62 25.66 29.33
N GLY A 4 -43.27 24.55 29.72
CA GLY A 4 -42.73 23.20 29.48
C GLY A 4 -42.45 22.87 28.01
N SER A 5 -42.96 23.68 27.06
CA SER A 5 -42.62 23.61 25.64
C SER A 5 -41.18 24.03 25.35
N ASP A 6 -40.68 25.07 26.00
CA ASP A 6 -39.36 25.65 25.71
C ASP A 6 -38.26 24.66 26.09
N PHE A 7 -38.41 23.97 27.23
CA PHE A 7 -37.50 22.89 27.65
C PHE A 7 -37.54 21.67 26.73
N ALA A 8 -38.71 21.32 26.19
CA ALA A 8 -38.84 20.20 25.28
C ALA A 8 -38.20 20.52 23.92
N ASP A 9 -38.31 21.76 23.45
CA ASP A 9 -37.70 22.20 22.21
C ASP A 9 -36.18 22.38 22.34
N ASP A 10 -35.69 22.86 23.50
CA ASP A 10 -34.26 22.88 23.81
C ASP A 10 -33.65 21.47 23.81
N LEU A 11 -34.30 20.50 24.43
CA LEU A 11 -33.84 19.10 24.44
C LEU A 11 -33.84 18.48 23.04
N LYS A 12 -34.87 18.74 22.22
CA LYS A 12 -34.91 18.29 20.83
C LYS A 12 -33.73 18.84 20.04
N ASN A 13 -33.44 20.13 20.20
CA ASN A 13 -32.34 20.79 19.53
C ASN A 13 -30.99 20.21 19.98
N GLU A 14 -30.80 19.96 21.28
CA GLU A 14 -29.57 19.36 21.81
C GLU A 14 -29.32 17.95 21.24
N VAL A 15 -30.33 17.07 21.26
CA VAL A 15 -30.22 15.72 20.70
C VAL A 15 -29.93 15.76 19.19
N LEU A 16 -30.56 16.67 18.45
CA LEU A 16 -30.29 16.85 17.03
C LEU A 16 -28.87 17.33 16.75
N CYS A 17 -28.37 18.29 17.55
CA CYS A 17 -27.00 18.76 17.47
C CYS A 17 -26.01 17.63 17.77
N GLU A 18 -26.22 16.84 18.82
CA GLU A 18 -25.34 15.72 19.16
C GLU A 18 -25.32 14.64 18.05
N MET A 19 -26.48 14.30 17.49
CA MET A 19 -26.58 13.33 16.39
C MET A 19 -25.90 13.85 15.12
N ALA A 20 -26.09 15.13 14.78
CA ALA A 20 -25.44 15.77 13.64
C ALA A 20 -23.93 15.82 13.84
N ASP A 21 -23.46 16.25 15.01
CA ASP A 21 -22.04 16.33 15.33
C ASP A 21 -21.38 14.95 15.25
N ASN A 22 -22.01 13.91 15.78
CA ASN A 22 -21.51 12.54 15.68
C ASN A 22 -21.47 12.05 14.22
N PHE A 23 -22.52 12.34 13.44
CA PHE A 23 -22.58 12.01 12.02
C PHE A 23 -21.45 12.68 11.23
N PHE A 24 -21.38 14.02 11.26
CA PHE A 24 -20.40 14.77 10.47
C PHE A 24 -18.97 14.52 10.96
N SER A 25 -18.75 14.45 12.27
CA SER A 25 -17.40 14.20 12.81
C SER A 25 -16.82 12.87 12.36
N ARG A 26 -17.64 11.80 12.30
CA ARG A 26 -17.16 10.49 11.82
C ARG A 26 -16.81 10.53 10.34
N ARG A 27 -17.62 11.20 9.52
CA ARG A 27 -17.33 11.35 8.09
C ARG A 27 -16.07 12.16 7.85
N CYS A 28 -15.90 13.30 8.53
CA CYS A 28 -14.68 14.09 8.44
C CYS A 28 -13.43 13.29 8.83
N ARG A 29 -13.50 12.50 9.92
CA ARG A 29 -12.40 11.61 10.30
C ARG A 29 -12.09 10.56 9.24
N LEU A 30 -13.11 10.03 8.58
CA LEU A 30 -12.92 9.04 7.52
C LEU A 30 -12.30 9.67 6.26
N ASP A 31 -12.71 10.89 5.90
CA ASP A 31 -12.09 11.68 4.83
C ASP A 31 -10.60 11.91 5.12
N GLU A 32 -10.26 12.37 6.33
CA GLU A 32 -8.87 12.55 6.76
C GLU A 32 -8.08 11.22 6.68
N ARG A 33 -8.69 10.09 7.04
CA ARG A 33 -8.05 8.77 6.94
C ARG A 33 -7.83 8.36 5.49
N LEU A 34 -8.75 8.65 4.59
CA LEU A 34 -8.61 8.39 3.15
C LEU A 34 -7.48 9.23 2.55
N GLU A 35 -7.37 10.51 2.89
CA GLU A 35 -6.26 11.37 2.49
C GLU A 35 -4.91 10.83 2.99
N ASN A 36 -4.86 10.41 4.27
CA ASN A 36 -3.68 9.78 4.85
C ASN A 36 -3.31 8.46 4.17
N PHE A 37 -4.32 7.70 3.72
CA PHE A 37 -4.13 6.48 2.95
C PHE A 37 -3.54 6.75 1.57
N GLU A 38 -3.99 7.79 0.86
CA GLU A 38 -3.39 8.18 -0.42
C GLU A 38 -1.92 8.57 -0.26
N ALA A 39 -1.60 9.33 0.80
CA ALA A 39 -0.22 9.68 1.12
C ALA A 39 0.63 8.43 1.49
N LEU A 40 0.04 7.44 2.16
CA LEU A 40 0.67 6.16 2.45
C LEU A 40 0.93 5.37 1.16
N LEU A 41 -0.07 5.24 0.28
CA LEU A 41 0.03 4.58 -1.01
C LEU A 41 1.15 5.18 -1.87
N GLY A 42 1.22 6.51 -1.94
CA GLY A 42 2.28 7.22 -2.65
C GLY A 42 3.69 6.93 -2.10
N ARG A 43 3.83 6.70 -0.79
CA ARG A 43 5.10 6.30 -0.17
C ARG A 43 5.49 4.86 -0.50
N VAL A 44 4.53 3.92 -0.43
CA VAL A 44 4.77 2.51 -0.74
C VAL A 44 5.10 2.32 -2.23
N ARG A 45 4.40 3.02 -3.12
CA ARG A 45 4.69 2.99 -4.56
C ARG A 45 6.12 3.44 -4.88
N LYS A 46 6.59 4.52 -4.25
CA LYS A 46 7.99 4.97 -4.38
C LYS A 46 9.00 3.95 -3.84
N ARG A 47 8.60 3.08 -2.91
CA ARG A 47 9.47 2.04 -2.34
C ARG A 47 9.58 0.79 -3.22
N ALA A 48 8.63 0.57 -4.12
CA ALA A 48 8.71 -0.52 -5.10
C ALA A 48 9.93 -0.35 -6.02
N GLY A 49 10.25 0.88 -6.42
CA GLY A 49 11.37 1.21 -7.32
C GLY A 49 12.71 0.57 -6.90
N PRO A 50 13.23 0.84 -5.69
CA PRO A 50 14.46 0.22 -5.20
C PRO A 50 14.44 -1.31 -5.19
N ALA A 51 13.32 -1.96 -4.88
CA ALA A 51 13.23 -3.42 -4.92
C ALA A 51 13.35 -3.94 -6.36
N LEU A 52 12.65 -3.30 -7.30
CA LEU A 52 12.73 -3.61 -8.73
C LEU A 52 14.15 -3.38 -9.27
N GLU A 53 14.79 -2.26 -8.93
CA GLU A 53 16.18 -1.98 -9.31
C GLU A 53 17.13 -3.11 -8.93
N HIS A 54 16.99 -3.69 -7.74
CA HIS A 54 17.87 -4.79 -7.32
C HIS A 54 17.58 -6.10 -8.08
N ILE A 55 16.32 -6.36 -8.46
CA ILE A 55 15.96 -7.48 -9.32
C ILE A 55 16.64 -7.32 -10.69
N PHE A 56 16.50 -6.13 -11.31
CA PHE A 56 17.13 -5.86 -12.60
C PHE A 56 18.66 -5.80 -12.53
N ALA A 57 19.24 -5.31 -11.43
CA ALA A 57 20.68 -5.31 -11.24
C ALA A 57 21.23 -6.74 -11.13
N LEU A 58 20.54 -7.66 -10.44
CA LEU A 58 20.91 -9.07 -10.41
C LEU A 58 20.77 -9.71 -11.81
N ARG A 59 19.67 -9.41 -12.52
CA ARG A 59 19.45 -9.90 -13.89
C ARG A 59 20.55 -9.44 -14.85
N HIS A 60 20.89 -8.16 -14.81
CA HIS A 60 21.95 -7.56 -15.61
C HIS A 60 23.33 -8.16 -15.29
N LEU A 61 23.61 -8.40 -14.00
CA LEU A 61 24.83 -9.06 -13.58
C LEU A 61 24.94 -10.48 -14.15
N LEU A 62 23.81 -11.15 -14.35
CA LEU A 62 23.68 -12.45 -15.02
C LEU A 62 23.51 -12.34 -16.54
N LEU A 63 23.93 -11.19 -17.10
CA LEU A 63 23.98 -10.86 -18.53
C LEU A 63 22.64 -10.99 -19.25
N ASP A 64 21.53 -10.76 -18.53
CA ASP A 64 20.17 -10.86 -19.08
C ASP A 64 19.94 -12.20 -19.81
N SER A 65 20.61 -13.26 -19.34
CA SER A 65 20.60 -14.57 -19.99
C SER A 65 19.26 -15.28 -19.78
N PRO A 66 18.81 -16.14 -20.71
CA PRO A 66 17.59 -16.93 -20.54
C PRO A 66 17.61 -17.81 -19.28
N LYS A 67 18.81 -18.25 -18.85
CA LYS A 67 19.01 -19.01 -17.62
C LYS A 67 18.78 -18.13 -16.37
N ALA A 68 19.11 -16.84 -16.43
CA ALA A 68 18.81 -15.88 -15.37
C ALA A 68 17.30 -15.62 -15.26
N ASP A 69 16.62 -15.45 -16.39
CA ASP A 69 15.17 -15.26 -16.43
C ASP A 69 14.44 -16.50 -15.86
N ALA A 70 14.88 -17.71 -16.23
CA ALA A 70 14.34 -18.94 -15.67
C ALA A 70 14.58 -19.06 -14.16
N PHE A 71 15.76 -18.66 -13.67
CA PHE A 71 16.07 -18.65 -12.24
C PHE A 71 15.16 -17.67 -11.48
N LEU A 72 15.02 -16.43 -11.96
CA LEU A 72 14.15 -15.42 -11.34
C LEU A 72 12.68 -15.85 -11.37
N ALA A 73 12.20 -16.40 -12.49
CA ALA A 73 10.85 -16.95 -12.60
C ALA A 73 10.61 -18.09 -11.62
N GLY A 74 11.62 -18.94 -11.37
CA GLY A 74 11.58 -19.99 -10.33
C GLY A 74 11.41 -19.44 -8.90
N LEU A 75 11.78 -18.18 -8.66
CA LEU A 75 11.56 -17.46 -7.40
C LEU A 75 10.21 -16.72 -7.37
N GLY A 76 9.41 -16.82 -8.45
CA GLY A 76 8.19 -16.05 -8.65
C GLY A 76 8.41 -14.61 -9.11
N LEU A 77 9.66 -14.24 -9.45
CA LEU A 77 10.01 -12.91 -9.95
C LEU A 77 10.09 -12.97 -11.47
N ASP A 78 9.00 -12.65 -12.17
CA ASP A 78 8.99 -12.62 -13.64
C ASP A 78 9.46 -11.24 -14.14
N PRO A 79 10.68 -11.12 -14.71
CA PRO A 79 11.22 -9.83 -15.13
C PRO A 79 10.43 -9.19 -16.28
N THR A 80 9.64 -9.98 -17.02
CA THR A 80 8.83 -9.47 -18.16
C THR A 80 7.55 -8.80 -17.70
N ARG A 81 7.05 -9.17 -16.51
CA ARG A 81 5.88 -8.54 -15.86
C ARG A 81 6.25 -7.36 -14.98
N LEU A 82 7.51 -7.29 -14.58
CA LEU A 82 8.05 -6.18 -13.83
C LEU A 82 8.50 -5.09 -14.81
N THR A 83 7.96 -3.89 -14.68
CA THR A 83 8.43 -2.72 -15.42
C THR A 83 9.34 -1.91 -14.49
N ALA A 84 10.62 -1.79 -14.81
CA ALA A 84 11.47 -0.77 -14.21
C ALA A 84 11.48 0.47 -15.10
N ASP A 85 11.41 1.64 -14.47
CA ASP A 85 11.92 2.84 -15.08
C ASP A 85 13.42 2.65 -15.32
N ALA A 86 13.84 2.81 -16.57
CA ALA A 86 15.22 2.66 -17.02
C ALA A 86 16.10 3.79 -16.44
N GLY A 87 16.42 3.71 -15.15
CA GLY A 87 17.00 4.83 -14.40
C GLY A 87 18.44 4.63 -13.94
N SER A 88 18.84 3.43 -13.51
CA SER A 88 20.18 3.24 -12.96
C SER A 88 20.59 1.78 -12.90
N ILE A 89 21.62 1.41 -13.66
CA ILE A 89 22.34 0.15 -13.43
C ILE A 89 23.16 0.36 -12.15
N ARG A 90 22.78 -0.34 -11.07
CA ARG A 90 23.52 -0.28 -9.81
C ARG A 90 24.93 -0.83 -10.01
N THR A 91 25.93 -0.08 -9.55
CA THR A 91 27.32 -0.52 -9.55
C THR A 91 27.58 -1.37 -8.31
N PHE A 92 28.27 -2.51 -8.51
CA PHE A 92 28.61 -3.41 -7.42
C PHE A 92 30.05 -3.20 -6.97
N THR A 93 30.28 -3.18 -5.65
CA THR A 93 31.64 -3.09 -5.10
C THR A 93 32.39 -4.40 -5.35
N ARG A 94 33.60 -4.30 -5.91
CA ARG A 94 34.45 -5.46 -6.22
C ARG A 94 34.94 -6.14 -4.94
N PRO A 95 34.54 -7.40 -4.67
CA PRO A 95 35.02 -8.12 -3.50
C PRO A 95 36.45 -8.62 -3.70
N LEU A 96 37.17 -8.77 -2.58
CA LEU A 96 38.44 -9.49 -2.56
C LEU A 96 38.17 -10.99 -2.78
N ALA A 97 38.82 -11.55 -3.78
CA ALA A 97 38.77 -12.97 -4.11
C ALA A 97 40.07 -13.39 -4.80
N LEU A 98 40.46 -14.65 -4.59
CA LEU A 98 41.69 -15.25 -5.13
C LEU A 98 41.61 -15.44 -6.65
N THR A 99 40.41 -15.66 -7.18
CA THR A 99 40.17 -15.89 -8.62
C THR A 99 39.12 -14.92 -9.15
N ALA A 100 39.18 -14.61 -10.44
CA ALA A 100 38.14 -13.79 -11.10
C ALA A 100 36.76 -14.48 -11.05
N ALA A 101 36.71 -15.80 -11.23
CA ALA A 101 35.48 -16.58 -11.08
C ALA A 101 34.93 -16.49 -9.65
N GLY A 102 35.78 -16.65 -8.63
CA GLY A 102 35.39 -16.49 -7.22
C GLY A 102 34.93 -15.06 -6.90
N ARG A 103 35.50 -14.05 -7.56
CA ARG A 103 35.05 -12.65 -7.46
C ARG A 103 33.63 -12.51 -7.98
N TYR A 104 33.37 -12.98 -9.19
CA TYR A 104 32.06 -12.90 -9.83
C TYR A 104 30.98 -13.60 -9.00
N ARG A 105 31.23 -14.83 -8.53
CA ARG A 105 30.30 -15.54 -7.61
C ARG A 105 29.96 -14.72 -6.37
N LYS A 106 30.97 -14.11 -5.73
CA LYS A 106 30.75 -13.25 -4.55
C LYS A 106 29.93 -12.00 -4.88
N VAL A 107 30.12 -11.39 -6.05
CA VAL A 107 29.31 -10.25 -6.49
C VAL A 107 27.86 -10.67 -6.69
N VAL A 108 27.63 -11.78 -7.39
CA VAL A 108 26.29 -12.33 -7.64
C VAL A 108 25.58 -12.67 -6.33
N ALA A 109 26.27 -13.33 -5.39
CA ALA A 109 25.71 -13.65 -4.08
C ALA A 109 25.35 -12.39 -3.27
N ARG A 110 26.18 -11.34 -3.32
CA ARG A 110 25.89 -10.05 -2.68
C ARG A 110 24.69 -9.35 -3.33
N ALA A 111 24.60 -9.37 -4.66
CA ALA A 111 23.48 -8.81 -5.39
C ALA A 111 22.17 -9.53 -5.02
N TYR A 112 22.19 -10.85 -4.93
CA TYR A 112 21.04 -11.65 -4.48
C TYR A 112 20.62 -11.31 -3.05
N ALA A 113 21.57 -11.24 -2.12
CA ALA A 113 21.29 -10.87 -0.73
C ALA A 113 20.68 -9.46 -0.61
N ALA A 114 21.23 -8.49 -1.36
CA ALA A 114 20.71 -7.13 -1.40
C ALA A 114 19.28 -7.07 -1.99
N MET A 115 19.04 -7.77 -3.10
CA MET A 115 17.70 -7.91 -3.69
C MET A 115 16.70 -8.48 -2.70
N ARG A 116 17.04 -9.59 -2.03
CA ARG A 116 16.19 -10.21 -1.03
C ARG A 116 15.87 -9.24 0.12
N GLN A 117 16.88 -8.52 0.62
CA GLN A 117 16.71 -7.56 1.69
C GLN A 117 15.77 -6.42 1.28
N GLU A 118 15.91 -5.87 0.08
CA GLU A 118 15.06 -4.78 -0.40
C GLU A 118 13.62 -5.25 -0.67
N ILE A 119 13.42 -6.47 -1.19
CA ILE A 119 12.08 -7.07 -1.32
C ILE A 119 11.44 -7.24 0.06
N ALA A 120 12.18 -7.75 1.04
CA ALA A 120 11.67 -7.90 2.41
C ALA A 120 11.28 -6.54 3.01
N GLN A 121 12.15 -5.52 2.86
CA GLN A 121 11.85 -4.17 3.34
C GLN A 121 10.67 -3.50 2.63
N TYR A 122 10.44 -3.83 1.37
CA TYR A 122 9.27 -3.36 0.64
C TYR A 122 7.98 -4.05 1.11
N ASN A 123 8.02 -5.37 1.32
CA ASN A 123 6.86 -6.14 1.77
C ASN A 123 6.48 -5.81 3.22
N GLU A 124 7.44 -5.98 4.13
CA GLU A 124 7.23 -5.91 5.59
C GLU A 124 7.38 -4.48 6.12
N GLY A 125 8.08 -3.61 5.38
CA GLY A 125 8.50 -2.30 5.85
C GLY A 125 9.89 -2.33 6.47
N GLY A 126 10.30 -1.21 7.06
CA GLY A 126 11.63 -1.13 7.67
C GLY A 126 11.89 0.18 8.37
N TYR A 127 13.17 0.50 8.57
CA TYR A 127 13.61 1.73 9.17
C TYR A 127 14.66 2.40 8.29
N ALA A 128 14.52 3.71 8.08
CA ALA A 128 15.55 4.52 7.45
C ALA A 128 15.94 5.70 8.33
N PRO A 129 17.19 6.16 8.26
CA PRO A 129 17.61 7.37 8.95
C PRO A 129 16.80 8.58 8.47
N ASP A 130 16.36 9.41 9.41
CA ASP A 130 15.63 10.64 9.11
C ASP A 130 16.58 11.65 8.45
N PRO A 131 16.30 12.11 7.20
CA PRO A 131 17.11 13.16 6.57
C PRO A 131 17.05 14.49 7.33
N ARG A 132 16.03 14.70 8.17
CA ARG A 132 15.86 15.91 8.99
C ARG A 132 16.56 15.81 10.34
N GLN A 133 16.80 14.61 10.86
CA GLN A 133 17.37 14.39 12.19
C GLN A 133 18.39 13.24 12.16
N PRO A 134 19.69 13.53 11.94
CA PRO A 134 20.72 12.50 11.95
C PRO A 134 20.75 11.80 13.31
N GLY A 135 20.51 10.48 13.31
CA GLY A 135 20.46 9.63 14.51
C GLY A 135 19.05 9.11 14.86
N ARG A 136 18.00 9.67 14.26
CA ARG A 136 16.64 9.14 14.40
C ARG A 136 16.31 8.19 13.25
N MET A 137 15.73 7.04 13.56
CA MET A 137 15.18 6.11 12.58
C MET A 137 13.69 6.40 12.38
N MET A 138 13.26 6.55 11.13
CA MET A 138 11.84 6.65 10.76
C MET A 138 11.32 5.30 10.27
N PRO A 139 10.13 4.88 10.70
CA PRO A 139 9.48 3.70 10.13
C PRO A 139 9.10 3.98 8.67
N ILE A 140 9.45 3.04 7.80
CA ILE A 140 9.04 3.01 6.41
C ILE A 140 7.88 2.02 6.31
N PRO A 141 6.70 2.46 5.83
CA PRO A 141 5.59 1.55 5.61
C PRO A 141 5.89 0.58 4.46
N GLY A 142 5.55 -0.69 4.67
CA GLY A 142 5.59 -1.73 3.64
C GLY A 142 4.23 -1.99 2.99
N TYR A 143 4.24 -2.91 2.02
CA TYR A 143 3.05 -3.43 1.35
C TYR A 143 2.02 -4.00 2.34
N ASP A 144 2.47 -4.83 3.28
CA ASP A 144 1.56 -5.49 4.24
C ASP A 144 0.87 -4.46 5.15
N HIS A 145 1.58 -3.38 5.52
CA HIS A 145 1.01 -2.29 6.30
C HIS A 145 -0.06 -1.51 5.52
N LEU A 146 0.19 -1.22 4.24
CA LEU A 146 -0.78 -0.55 3.37
C LEU A 146 -2.10 -1.34 3.31
N HIS A 147 -2.02 -2.65 3.05
CA HIS A 147 -3.22 -3.50 2.99
C HIS A 147 -3.92 -3.60 4.34
N GLY A 148 -3.19 -3.74 5.45
CA GLY A 148 -3.80 -3.74 6.79
C GLY A 148 -4.52 -2.42 7.11
N VAL A 149 -3.99 -1.28 6.67
CA VAL A 149 -4.65 0.03 6.81
C VAL A 149 -5.90 0.10 5.92
N ALA A 150 -5.82 -0.39 4.68
CA ALA A 150 -6.96 -0.44 3.76
C ALA A 150 -8.11 -1.29 4.35
N ASP A 151 -7.81 -2.47 4.90
CA ASP A 151 -8.81 -3.34 5.53
C ASP A 151 -9.48 -2.66 6.72
N THR A 152 -8.69 -1.93 7.53
CA THR A 152 -9.21 -1.19 8.68
C THR A 152 -10.12 -0.03 8.24
N ILE A 153 -9.75 0.69 7.16
CA ILE A 153 -10.58 1.76 6.60
C ILE A 153 -11.85 1.17 5.99
N ASN A 154 -11.77 0.05 5.29
CA ASN A 154 -12.93 -0.63 4.69
C ASN A 154 -13.93 -1.09 5.76
N ALA A 155 -13.45 -1.65 6.87
CA ALA A 155 -14.31 -2.01 8.00
C ALA A 155 -15.01 -0.76 8.60
N GLU A 156 -14.32 0.38 8.66
CA GLU A 156 -14.91 1.63 9.12
C GLU A 156 -15.92 2.21 8.11
N ILE A 157 -15.63 2.16 6.81
CA ILE A 157 -16.55 2.51 5.72
C ILE A 157 -17.84 1.70 5.85
N GLU A 158 -17.71 0.37 6.02
CA GLU A 158 -18.86 -0.50 6.21
C GLU A 158 -19.66 -0.11 7.46
N ALA A 159 -18.99 0.13 8.58
CA ALA A 159 -19.64 0.54 9.82
C ALA A 159 -20.36 1.90 9.67
N VAL A 160 -19.74 2.90 9.03
CA VAL A 160 -20.35 4.22 8.80
C VAL A 160 -21.54 4.12 7.86
N ASN A 161 -21.39 3.40 6.75
CA ASN A 161 -22.47 3.20 5.78
C ASN A 161 -23.65 2.42 6.39
N ALA A 162 -23.40 1.48 7.30
CA ALA A 162 -24.44 0.66 7.94
C ALA A 162 -25.12 1.34 9.14
N SER A 163 -24.40 2.13 9.94
CA SER A 163 -24.90 2.68 11.21
C SER A 163 -25.42 4.12 11.13
N GLN A 164 -25.17 4.82 10.02
CA GLN A 164 -25.46 6.23 9.89
C GLN A 164 -26.08 6.55 8.53
N CYS A 165 -27.30 6.06 8.30
CA CYS A 165 -28.06 6.40 7.12
C CYS A 165 -28.51 7.87 7.20
N PRO A 166 -28.10 8.76 6.25
CA PRO A 166 -28.57 10.15 6.20
C PRO A 166 -30.10 10.26 6.21
N SER A 167 -30.78 9.30 5.58
CA SER A 167 -32.23 9.19 5.61
C SER A 167 -32.84 8.99 6.98
N GLU A 168 -32.19 8.23 7.87
CA GLU A 168 -32.68 7.97 9.23
C GLU A 168 -32.56 9.23 10.09
N LEU A 169 -31.46 9.98 9.93
CA LEU A 169 -31.29 11.26 10.61
C LEU A 169 -32.34 12.29 10.16
N ILE A 170 -32.65 12.36 8.86
CA ILE A 170 -33.72 13.21 8.34
C ILE A 170 -35.09 12.74 8.84
N ARG A 171 -35.37 11.44 8.83
CA ARG A 171 -36.63 10.88 9.36
C ARG A 171 -36.80 11.16 10.85
N PHE A 172 -35.72 11.06 11.62
CA PHE A 172 -35.72 11.40 13.04
C PHE A 172 -35.98 12.89 13.26
N ASN A 173 -35.32 13.78 12.51
CA ASN A 173 -35.60 15.22 12.58
C ASN A 173 -37.07 15.53 12.27
N LYS A 174 -37.63 14.88 11.24
CA LYS A 174 -39.04 15.02 10.87
C LYS A 174 -39.99 14.47 11.94
N SER A 175 -39.66 13.38 12.62
CA SER A 175 -40.52 12.81 13.68
C SER A 175 -40.62 13.68 14.93
N LEU A 176 -39.64 14.57 15.17
CA LEU A 176 -39.69 15.55 16.26
C LEU A 176 -40.70 16.70 16.01
N ASN A 177 -41.24 16.80 14.78
CA ASN A 177 -42.21 17.80 14.33
C ASN A 177 -43.42 17.13 13.62
N PRO A 178 -44.35 16.52 14.37
CA PRO A 178 -45.46 15.74 13.80
C PRO A 178 -46.35 16.56 12.86
N ASP A 179 -46.61 17.83 13.16
CA ASP A 179 -47.45 18.72 12.35
C ASP A 179 -46.91 18.92 10.92
N ARG A 180 -45.57 18.95 10.77
CA ARG A 180 -44.90 19.04 9.45
C ARG A 180 -44.93 17.71 8.72
N LEU A 181 -44.79 16.61 9.43
CA LEU A 181 -44.81 15.27 8.85
C LEU A 181 -46.19 14.92 8.27
N GLU A 182 -47.27 15.30 8.94
CA GLU A 182 -48.65 15.13 8.44
C GLU A 182 -48.94 15.98 7.19
N GLN A 183 -48.39 17.21 7.13
CA GLN A 183 -48.49 18.05 5.94
C GLN A 183 -47.75 17.43 4.74
N GLU A 184 -46.52 16.96 4.93
CA GLU A 184 -45.75 16.31 3.85
C GLU A 184 -46.44 15.06 3.31
N TYR A 185 -47.02 14.25 4.21
CA TYR A 185 -47.78 13.06 3.85
C TYR A 185 -49.03 13.38 3.05
N THR A 186 -49.80 14.39 3.48
CA THR A 186 -51.02 14.85 2.80
C THR A 186 -50.73 15.45 1.42
N CYS A 187 -49.57 16.10 1.26
CA CYS A 187 -49.13 16.68 -0.01
C CYS A 187 -48.40 15.70 -0.95
N GLY A 188 -48.27 14.42 -0.58
CA GLY A 188 -47.65 13.39 -1.43
C GLY A 188 -46.13 13.50 -1.57
N SER A 189 -45.45 14.25 -0.69
CA SER A 189 -44.00 14.37 -0.68
C SER A 189 -43.37 13.16 0.00
N VAL A 190 -43.28 12.04 -0.71
CA VAL A 190 -42.48 10.89 -0.26
C VAL A 190 -41.06 11.09 -0.77
N SER A 191 -40.23 11.78 0.02
CA SER A 191 -38.81 11.95 -0.29
C SER A 191 -38.15 10.58 -0.50
N ASP A 192 -37.53 10.38 -1.67
CA ASP A 192 -36.79 9.16 -2.07
C ASP A 192 -35.47 9.05 -1.28
N THR A 193 -35.65 8.82 0.02
CA THR A 193 -34.62 8.76 1.06
C THR A 193 -33.62 7.63 0.84
N SER A 194 -34.00 6.62 0.06
CA SER A 194 -33.16 5.51 -0.39
C SER A 194 -31.99 5.97 -1.27
N ARG A 195 -32.21 6.94 -2.17
CA ARG A 195 -31.15 7.46 -3.05
C ARG A 195 -30.09 8.23 -2.29
N LEU A 196 -30.50 9.02 -1.30
CA LEU A 196 -29.60 9.83 -0.49
C LEU A 196 -28.55 9.00 0.26
N ASN A 197 -28.92 7.81 0.76
CA ASN A 197 -27.99 6.92 1.43
C ASN A 197 -26.89 6.43 0.47
N ASN A 198 -27.27 6.09 -0.77
CA ASN A 198 -26.33 5.62 -1.78
C ASN A 198 -25.40 6.74 -2.27
N ASP A 199 -25.95 7.94 -2.47
CA ASP A 199 -25.19 9.10 -2.96
C ASP A 199 -24.14 9.58 -1.95
N LEU A 200 -24.40 9.37 -0.65
CA LEU A 200 -23.49 9.73 0.43
C LEU A 200 -22.68 8.54 0.98
N ALA A 201 -22.85 7.34 0.43
CA ALA A 201 -22.08 6.18 0.88
C ALA A 201 -20.59 6.34 0.52
N PHE A 202 -19.71 6.00 1.45
CA PHE A 202 -18.30 5.89 1.13
C PHE A 202 -18.04 4.66 0.26
N VAL A 203 -17.17 4.82 -0.74
CA VAL A 203 -16.76 3.72 -1.62
C VAL A 203 -15.60 2.98 -0.95
N PRO A 204 -15.70 1.65 -0.73
CA PRO A 204 -14.60 0.86 -0.21
C PRO A 204 -13.36 0.95 -1.10
N LEU A 205 -12.20 0.93 -0.47
CA LEU A 205 -10.91 0.87 -1.14
C LEU A 205 -10.75 -0.50 -1.81
N ASP A 206 -10.43 -0.50 -3.10
CA ASP A 206 -10.16 -1.71 -3.87
C ASP A 206 -8.65 -1.96 -4.00
N PRO A 207 -8.13 -3.07 -3.41
CA PRO A 207 -6.74 -3.51 -3.55
C PRO A 207 -6.20 -3.53 -4.98
N THR A 208 -7.05 -3.79 -5.99
CA THR A 208 -6.61 -3.88 -7.39
C THR A 208 -6.22 -2.52 -7.97
N THR A 209 -6.74 -1.42 -7.40
CA THR A 209 -6.51 -0.06 -7.88
C THR A 209 -5.22 0.57 -7.35
N PHE A 210 -4.56 -0.07 -6.37
CA PHE A 210 -3.39 0.51 -5.71
C PHE A 210 -2.18 0.61 -6.64
N ASP A 211 -2.11 -0.21 -7.70
CA ASP A 211 -1.00 -0.24 -8.66
C ASP A 211 0.36 -0.43 -7.94
N VAL A 212 0.38 -1.35 -6.97
CA VAL A 212 1.58 -1.73 -6.22
C VAL A 212 1.64 -3.25 -6.15
N PRO A 213 2.61 -3.91 -6.80
CA PRO A 213 2.65 -5.37 -6.88
C PRO A 213 3.23 -5.98 -5.60
N ARG A 214 2.64 -7.06 -5.11
CA ARG A 214 3.28 -7.88 -4.07
C ARG A 214 4.46 -8.64 -4.68
N LEU A 215 5.65 -8.50 -4.11
CA LEU A 215 6.83 -9.23 -4.56
C LEU A 215 6.98 -10.50 -3.71
N PRO A 216 7.19 -11.70 -4.29
CA PRO A 216 7.49 -12.89 -3.50
C PRO A 216 8.83 -12.73 -2.79
N THR A 217 8.87 -13.01 -1.49
CA THR A 217 10.11 -12.97 -0.71
C THR A 217 11.01 -14.15 -1.12
N PRO A 218 12.21 -13.90 -1.65
CA PRO A 218 13.11 -14.99 -2.05
C PRO A 218 13.61 -15.81 -0.84
N PRO A 219 13.94 -17.09 -1.04
CA PRO A 219 14.57 -17.91 -0.02
C PRO A 219 15.93 -17.32 0.43
N PRO A 220 16.43 -17.69 1.62
CA PRO A 220 17.75 -17.28 2.07
C PRO A 220 18.85 -17.75 1.11
N LEU A 221 19.99 -17.06 1.11
CA LEU A 221 21.10 -17.35 0.20
C LEU A 221 21.58 -18.80 0.32
N ASP A 222 21.56 -19.38 1.53
CA ASP A 222 22.04 -20.73 1.79
C ASP A 222 21.26 -21.79 0.99
N ASP A 223 19.96 -21.60 0.79
CA ASP A 223 19.09 -22.54 0.08
C ASP A 223 19.30 -22.51 -1.45
N VAL A 224 19.78 -21.38 -1.98
CA VAL A 224 19.98 -21.17 -3.41
C VAL A 224 21.45 -21.03 -3.81
N ALA A 225 22.38 -21.08 -2.87
CA ALA A 225 23.79 -20.79 -3.09
C ALA A 225 24.40 -21.69 -4.17
N GLU A 226 24.10 -22.99 -4.15
CA GLU A 226 24.62 -23.94 -5.14
C GLU A 226 24.08 -23.63 -6.54
N ALA A 227 22.77 -23.45 -6.67
CA ALA A 227 22.13 -23.11 -7.93
C ALA A 227 22.63 -21.77 -8.50
N LEU A 228 22.78 -20.77 -7.63
CA LEU A 228 23.26 -19.43 -8.00
C LEU A 228 24.74 -19.47 -8.42
N ASN A 229 25.58 -20.25 -7.73
CA ASN A 229 26.98 -20.43 -8.10
C ASN A 229 27.11 -21.16 -9.44
N ALA A 230 26.34 -22.22 -9.65
CA ALA A 230 26.33 -22.95 -10.93
C ALA A 230 25.87 -22.06 -12.08
N LEU A 231 24.84 -21.23 -11.86
CA LEU A 231 24.38 -20.24 -12.83
C LEU A 231 25.45 -19.20 -13.13
N ALA A 232 26.07 -18.63 -12.11
CA ALA A 232 27.15 -17.65 -12.27
C ALA A 232 28.34 -18.25 -13.05
N ASP A 233 28.70 -19.50 -12.78
CA ASP A 233 29.73 -20.20 -13.53
C ASP A 233 29.36 -20.40 -14.99
N ALA A 234 28.14 -20.84 -15.27
CA ALA A 234 27.65 -21.04 -16.63
C ALA A 234 27.66 -19.71 -17.43
N VAL A 235 27.11 -18.64 -16.85
CA VAL A 235 27.08 -17.31 -17.49
C VAL A 235 28.50 -16.79 -17.76
N ARG A 236 29.43 -16.97 -16.80
CA ARG A 236 30.83 -16.56 -16.98
C ARG A 236 31.56 -17.40 -18.02
N GLN A 237 31.29 -18.71 -18.09
CA GLN A 237 31.86 -19.58 -19.12
C GLN A 237 31.38 -19.19 -20.51
N ASP A 238 30.10 -18.83 -20.64
CA ASP A 238 29.50 -18.40 -21.90
C ASP A 238 30.10 -17.06 -22.37
N ASN A 239 30.32 -16.08 -21.48
CA ASN A 239 30.96 -14.80 -21.84
C ASN A 239 31.78 -14.16 -20.68
N PRO A 240 33.08 -14.47 -20.56
CA PRO A 240 33.89 -14.05 -19.41
C PRO A 240 34.20 -12.55 -19.40
N GLN A 241 34.36 -11.92 -20.57
CA GLN A 241 34.65 -10.48 -20.66
C GLN A 241 33.43 -9.64 -20.26
N ALA A 242 32.24 -10.03 -20.74
CA ALA A 242 31.00 -9.36 -20.37
C ALA A 242 30.69 -9.53 -18.88
N ALA A 243 30.91 -10.72 -18.33
CA ALA A 243 30.71 -10.98 -16.90
C ALA A 243 31.61 -10.10 -16.02
N ASP A 244 32.89 -9.90 -16.41
CA ASP A 244 33.82 -9.04 -15.68
C ASP A 244 33.52 -7.54 -15.86
N ALA A 245 32.91 -7.14 -16.98
CA ALA A 245 32.43 -5.78 -17.22
C ALA A 245 31.13 -5.45 -16.46
N ALA A 246 30.27 -6.44 -16.20
CA ALA A 246 28.95 -6.24 -15.58
C ALA A 246 29.00 -5.75 -14.12
N TYR A 247 30.14 -5.92 -13.44
CA TYR A 247 30.40 -5.37 -12.10
C TYR A 247 31.63 -4.44 -12.08
N GLY A 248 32.03 -3.96 -13.27
CA GLY A 248 33.33 -3.39 -13.58
C GLY A 248 33.38 -1.87 -13.57
#